data_AF-A0A2D8SUV2-F1
#
_entry.id   AF-A0A2D8SUV2-F1
#
_cell.length_a   1.000
_cell.length_b   1.000
_cell.length_c   1.000
_cell.angle_alpha   90.00
_cell.angle_beta   90.00
_cell.angle_gamma   90.00
#
_symmetry.space_group_name_H-M   'P 1'
#
loop_
_entity.id
_entity.type
_entity.pdbx_description
1 polymer ?
#
loop_
_entity_poly.entity_id
_entity_poly.type
_entity_poly.pdbx_seq_one_letter_code
_entity_poly.pdbx_strand_id
1 'polypeptide(L)'
;MAKKTSRRAPTSSKTSSRAAPSGDYELVIVESPAKAKTIEKYLGNQFTVRASVGHIRDLKAKLAKDSKAKDAKTEIAGVDLETMEDDYEISPG
;
A
#
# COMPACT_ATOMS: atom_id res chain seq x y z
N MET A 1 9.67 -46.18 35.31
CA MET A 1 10.62 -45.83 34.23
C MET A 1 9.94 -44.84 33.29
N ALA A 2 10.35 -43.57 33.31
CA ALA A 2 9.74 -42.49 32.55
C ALA A 2 10.36 -42.37 31.14
N LYS A 3 9.54 -42.35 30.08
CA LYS A 3 9.98 -41.98 28.72
C LYS A 3 9.85 -40.47 28.53
N LYS A 4 10.98 -39.77 28.47
CA LYS A 4 11.10 -38.35 28.13
C LYS A 4 11.19 -38.20 26.61
N THR A 5 10.13 -37.75 25.96
CA THR A 5 10.15 -37.41 24.53
C THR A 5 10.40 -35.92 24.34
N SER A 6 11.65 -35.55 24.03
CA SER A 6 12.02 -34.22 23.55
C SER A 6 11.89 -34.19 22.03
N ARG A 7 11.03 -33.34 21.47
CA ARG A 7 11.02 -32.98 20.05
C ARG A 7 10.77 -31.47 19.86
N ARG A 8 11.89 -30.76 19.83
CA ARG A 8 12.30 -29.59 19.02
C ARG A 8 11.21 -28.59 18.60
N ALA A 9 11.34 -27.35 19.10
CA ALA A 9 10.56 -26.18 18.71
C ALA A 9 10.74 -25.83 17.21
N PRO A 10 9.72 -25.24 16.56
CA PRO A 10 9.87 -24.70 15.22
C PRO A 10 10.87 -23.52 15.27
N THR A 11 11.96 -23.63 14.51
CA THR A 11 12.89 -22.52 14.32
C THR A 11 12.17 -21.42 13.55
N SER A 12 11.89 -20.31 14.23
CA SER A 12 11.52 -19.03 13.65
C SER A 12 12.47 -18.70 12.49
N SER A 13 12.00 -18.90 11.25
CA SER A 13 12.71 -18.42 10.07
C SER A 13 12.63 -16.90 10.12
N LYS A 14 13.69 -16.31 10.64
CA LYS A 14 13.96 -14.89 10.76
C LYS A 14 13.69 -14.24 9.38
N THR A 15 12.50 -13.68 9.20
CA THR A 15 12.20 -12.81 8.06
C THR A 15 13.11 -11.61 8.25
N SER A 16 14.25 -11.60 7.56
CA SER A 16 15.12 -10.43 7.53
C SER A 16 14.28 -9.30 6.95
N SER A 17 13.84 -8.38 7.80
CA SER A 17 13.42 -7.04 7.40
C SER A 17 14.64 -6.40 6.76
N ARG A 18 14.83 -6.69 5.47
CA ARG A 18 16.01 -6.29 4.73
C ARG A 18 15.86 -4.79 4.54
N ALA A 19 16.70 -4.05 5.25
CA ALA A 19 16.80 -2.60 5.10
C ALA A 19 17.00 -2.27 3.62
N ALA A 20 16.45 -1.13 3.18
CA ALA A 20 16.64 -0.66 1.81
C ALA A 20 18.15 -0.67 1.50
N PRO A 21 18.59 -1.29 0.39
CA PRO A 21 20.01 -1.37 0.09
C PRO A 21 20.59 0.03 -0.06
N SER A 22 21.71 0.31 0.60
CA SER A 22 22.33 1.64 0.66
C SER A 22 23.24 1.95 -0.55
N GLY A 23 22.94 1.39 -1.73
CA GLY A 23 23.67 1.59 -2.98
C GLY A 23 22.73 1.95 -4.12
N ASP A 24 23.20 1.93 -5.36
CA ASP A 24 22.35 2.11 -6.54
C ASP A 24 21.39 0.93 -6.66
N TYR A 25 20.10 1.17 -6.42
CA TYR A 25 19.04 0.20 -6.63
C TYR A 25 17.87 0.86 -7.33
N GLU A 26 17.17 0.07 -8.12
CA GLU A 26 15.97 0.55 -8.82
C GLU A 26 14.71 0.13 -8.04
N LEU A 27 13.80 1.08 -7.84
CA LEU A 27 12.54 0.85 -7.12
C LEU A 27 11.45 0.48 -8.11
N VAL A 28 10.85 -0.70 -7.93
CA VAL A 28 9.72 -1.17 -8.72
C VAL A 28 8.48 -1.19 -7.83
N ILE A 29 7.44 -0.43 -8.20
CA ILE A 29 6.16 -0.40 -7.48
C ILE A 29 5.14 -1.23 -8.26
N VAL A 30 4.43 -2.11 -7.54
CA VAL A 30 3.41 -3.01 -8.11
C VAL A 30 2.11 -2.91 -7.32
N GLU A 31 1.00 -3.33 -7.90
CA GLU A 31 -0.31 -3.18 -7.28
C GLU A 31 -0.50 -4.04 -6.01
N SER A 32 -0.01 -5.29 -6.00
CA SER A 32 -0.32 -6.25 -4.93
C SER A 32 0.93 -6.88 -4.28
N PRO A 33 0.86 -7.25 -2.99
CA PRO A 33 1.97 -7.90 -2.30
C PRO A 33 2.38 -9.24 -2.92
N ALA A 34 1.44 -9.97 -3.51
CA ALA A 34 1.71 -11.23 -4.19
C ALA A 34 2.53 -11.01 -5.47
N LYS A 35 2.20 -9.99 -6.27
CA LYS A 35 2.99 -9.59 -7.45
C LYS A 35 4.41 -9.20 -7.04
N ALA A 36 4.57 -8.44 -5.95
CA ALA A 36 5.90 -8.01 -5.47
C ALA A 36 6.81 -9.21 -5.18
N LYS A 37 6.31 -10.18 -4.42
CA LYS A 37 7.06 -11.42 -4.08
C LYS A 37 7.44 -12.25 -5.30
N THR A 38 6.66 -12.18 -6.37
CA THR A 38 6.92 -12.93 -7.61
C THR A 38 7.96 -12.21 -8.46
N ILE A 39 7.79 -10.90 -8.66
CA ILE A 39 8.71 -10.08 -9.49
C ILE A 39 10.09 -9.96 -8.85
N GLU A 40 10.17 -9.85 -7.51
CA GLU A 40 11.44 -9.79 -6.79
C GLU A 40 12.32 -11.05 -7.03
N LYS A 41 11.70 -12.22 -7.21
CA LYS A 41 12.41 -13.47 -7.55
C LYS A 41 13.00 -13.45 -8.96
N TYR A 42 12.39 -12.73 -9.89
CA TYR A 42 12.85 -12.66 -11.28
C TYR A 42 13.94 -11.61 -11.46
N LEU A 43 13.79 -10.43 -10.82
CA LEU A 43 14.73 -9.31 -10.98
C LEU A 43 15.97 -9.44 -10.09
N GLY A 44 15.86 -10.13 -8.96
CA GLY A 44 16.97 -10.34 -8.04
C GLY A 44 17.35 -9.10 -7.23
N ASN A 45 18.56 -9.12 -6.68
CA ASN A 45 18.95 -8.27 -5.55
C ASN A 45 19.24 -6.79 -5.88
N GLN A 46 19.26 -6.42 -7.16
CA GLN A 46 19.50 -5.03 -7.61
C GLN A 46 18.23 -4.18 -7.61
N PHE A 47 17.06 -4.81 -7.46
CA PHE A 47 15.77 -4.15 -7.48
C PHE A 47 15.11 -4.25 -6.11
N THR A 48 14.46 -3.17 -5.68
CA THR A 48 13.56 -3.18 -4.53
C THR A 48 12.13 -3.17 -5.06
N VAL A 49 11.35 -4.23 -4.80
CA VAL A 49 9.97 -4.32 -5.26
C VAL A 49 9.00 -4.07 -4.10
N ARG A 50 8.11 -3.08 -4.21
CA ARG A 50 7.11 -2.75 -3.19
C ARG A 50 5.69 -2.73 -3.75
N ALA A 51 4.72 -3.06 -2.90
CA ALA A 51 3.32 -3.02 -3.28
C ALA A 51 2.66 -1.69 -2.91
N SER A 52 1.83 -1.13 -3.80
CA SER A 52 0.98 0.04 -3.52
C SER A 52 -0.27 -0.33 -2.73
N VAL A 53 -0.66 -1.61 -2.73
CA VAL A 53 -1.85 -2.14 -2.04
C VAL A 53 -3.14 -1.49 -2.58
N GLY A 54 -3.20 -1.27 -3.90
CA GLY A 54 -4.32 -0.63 -4.57
C GLY A 54 -4.06 0.85 -4.90
N HIS A 55 -5.13 1.65 -4.93
CA HIS A 55 -5.07 3.08 -5.24
C HIS A 55 -4.49 3.88 -4.06
N ILE A 56 -3.58 4.80 -4.36
CA ILE A 56 -2.93 5.67 -3.37
C ILE A 56 -3.75 6.95 -3.13
N ARG A 57 -4.49 7.37 -4.15
CA ARG A 57 -5.34 8.56 -4.10
C ARG A 57 -6.76 8.18 -4.47
N ASP A 58 -7.71 8.84 -3.82
CA ASP A 58 -9.13 8.76 -4.13
C ASP A 58 -9.69 10.17 -4.25
N LEU A 59 -10.84 10.32 -4.92
CA LEU A 59 -11.52 11.60 -4.99
C LEU A 59 -11.87 12.06 -3.58
N LYS A 60 -11.76 13.37 -3.35
CA LYS A 60 -12.11 13.94 -2.06
C LYS A 60 -13.59 13.66 -1.74
N ALA A 61 -13.85 12.84 -0.73
CA ALA A 61 -15.21 12.55 -0.29
C ALA A 61 -15.87 13.82 0.28
N LYS A 62 -16.72 14.50 -0.50
CA LYS A 62 -17.57 15.58 0.01
C LYS A 62 -18.70 15.00 0.87
N LEU A 63 -18.42 14.75 2.15
CA LEU A 63 -19.44 14.69 3.21
C LEU A 63 -18.86 15.22 4.53
N ALA A 64 -18.55 16.52 4.54
CA ALA A 64 -18.47 17.23 5.81
C ALA A 64 -19.89 17.32 6.37
N LYS A 65 -20.18 16.58 7.46
CA LYS A 65 -21.47 16.57 8.16
C LYS A 65 -21.89 17.92 8.77
N ASP A 66 -21.04 18.94 8.70
CA ASP A 66 -21.22 20.20 9.41
C ASP A 66 -21.03 21.41 8.49
N SER A 67 -21.81 21.52 7.42
CA SER A 67 -21.86 22.75 6.63
C SER A 67 -23.29 23.01 6.17
N LYS A 68 -24.05 23.75 6.98
CA LYS A 68 -25.22 24.49 6.50
C LYS A 68 -24.73 25.55 5.51
N ALA A 69 -24.58 25.21 4.24
CA ALA A 69 -24.46 26.19 3.17
C ALA A 69 -25.31 25.71 2.00
N LYS A 70 -26.37 26.48 1.75
CA LYS A 70 -27.26 26.35 0.61
C LYS A 70 -26.44 26.65 -0.64
N ASP A 71 -26.17 25.65 -1.49
CA ASP A 71 -25.96 25.79 -2.95
C ASP A 71 -25.82 24.37 -3.56
N ALA A 72 -26.96 23.73 -3.77
CA ALA A 72 -27.10 22.30 -4.11
C ALA A 72 -26.72 21.92 -5.57
N LYS A 73 -25.76 22.62 -6.21
CA LYS A 73 -25.43 22.42 -7.63
C LYS A 73 -24.03 21.86 -7.90
N THR A 74 -23.13 21.82 -6.90
CA THR A 74 -21.69 21.49 -7.11
C THR A 74 -21.21 20.34 -6.21
N GLU A 75 -22.08 19.40 -5.89
CA GLU A 75 -21.81 18.32 -4.91
C GLU A 75 -21.61 16.94 -5.56
N ILE A 76 -20.85 16.86 -6.65
CA ILE A 76 -20.22 15.59 -7.01
C ILE A 76 -18.89 15.52 -6.24
N ALA A 77 -18.65 14.40 -5.57
CA ALA A 77 -17.47 14.18 -4.72
C ALA A 77 -16.19 14.42 -5.51
N GLY A 78 -15.37 15.39 -5.08
CA GLY A 78 -14.03 15.63 -5.60
C GLY A 78 -13.93 16.11 -7.06
N VAL A 79 -15.02 16.49 -7.73
CA VAL A 79 -14.97 16.98 -9.13
C VAL A 79 -15.62 18.35 -9.24
N ASP A 80 -14.91 19.31 -9.83
CA ASP A 80 -15.50 20.59 -10.22
C ASP A 80 -16.17 20.47 -11.60
N LEU A 81 -17.47 20.77 -11.67
CA LEU A 81 -18.28 20.51 -12.88
C LEU A 81 -18.14 21.60 -13.94
N GLU A 82 -17.55 22.75 -13.60
CA GLU A 82 -17.31 23.83 -14.55
C GLU A 82 -15.96 23.67 -15.25
N THR A 83 -14.93 23.29 -14.50
CA THR A 83 -13.56 23.13 -15.04
C THR A 83 -13.23 21.67 -15.39
N MET A 84 -14.04 20.70 -14.95
CA MET A 84 -13.74 19.26 -15.01
C MET A 84 -12.41 18.91 -14.32
N GLU A 85 -12.01 19.71 -13.32
CA GLU A 85 -10.83 19.47 -12.50
C GLU A 85 -11.16 18.50 -11.35
N ASP A 86 -10.28 17.51 -11.15
CA ASP A 86 -10.39 16.51 -10.10
C ASP A 86 -9.54 16.89 -8.89
N ASP A 87 -10.14 16.89 -7.71
CA ASP A 87 -9.48 17.06 -6.42
C ASP A 87 -9.30 15.69 -5.74
N TYR A 88 -8.04 15.24 -5.70
CA TYR A 88 -7.64 13.96 -5.16
C TYR A 88 -6.97 14.10 -3.79
N GLU A 89 -7.38 13.26 -2.85
CA GLU A 89 -6.76 13.14 -1.53
C GLU A 89 -5.99 11.82 -1.41
N ILE A 90 -4.86 11.83 -0.68
CA ILE A 90 -4.12 10.61 -0.39
C ILE A 90 -4.95 9.77 0.58
N SER A 91 -5.29 8.55 0.17
CA SER A 91 -6.03 7.63 1.03
C SER A 91 -5.18 7.30 2.27
N PRO A 92 -5.75 7.32 3.49
CA PRO A 92 -5.00 7.09 4.72
C PRO A 92 -4.37 5.68 4.81
N GLY A 93 -4.76 4.75 3.93
CA GLY A 93 -4.22 3.39 3.87
C GLY A 93 -4.87 2.42 4.84
#